data_AF-A0A3D0D8T7-F1
#
_entry.id   AF-A0A3D0D8T7-F1
#
_cell.length_a   1.000
_cell.length_b   1.000
_cell.length_c   1.000
_cell.angle_alpha   90.00
_cell.angle_beta   90.00
_cell.angle_gamma   90.00
#
_symmetry.space_group_name_H-M   'P 1'
#
loop_
_entity.id
_entity.type
_entity.pdbx_description
1 polymer ?
#
loop_
_entity_poly.entity_id
_entity_poly.type
_entity_poly.pdbx_seq_one_letter_code
_entity_poly.pdbx_strand_id
1 'polypeptide(L)'
;GGLRIEAWTGVVPDDRAWLVQRRVRGAPRSVAFVANGREALVFAVTRLLSGDRNFGAPGLAYTGNLLDPAPNAGLLDQLRRLATILTREFGLVGLNGVDFIATDPALTVLEVNPRYSASMELAEQALGVPLFEWHVAGCYGRPLPPLPTYRESQVLGKAIVYAGRDVTLGDTSDWPARGRRDVPHPGERIRARHPICTLFAAGTNEPDCYAALLAQAADLRCEINDD
;
A
#
# COMPACT_ATOMS: atom_id res chain seq x y z
N GLY A 1 6.83 5.16 -0.92
CA GLY A 1 7.91 4.36 -0.33
C GLY A 1 8.72 3.68 -1.42
N GLY A 2 9.83 3.03 -1.08
CA GLY A 2 10.60 2.20 -2.02
C GLY A 2 11.49 2.94 -3.02
N LEU A 3 11.68 4.24 -2.82
CA LEU A 3 12.63 5.07 -3.59
C LEU A 3 14.02 5.01 -2.96
N ARG A 4 15.07 5.17 -3.78
CA ARG A 4 16.48 5.11 -3.34
C ARG A 4 16.89 3.78 -2.69
N ILE A 5 16.27 2.69 -3.13
CA ILE A 5 16.68 1.33 -2.77
C ILE A 5 17.33 0.71 -4.00
N GLU A 6 18.54 0.20 -3.83
CA GLU A 6 19.32 -0.42 -4.89
C GLU A 6 19.92 -1.77 -4.45
N ALA A 7 20.26 -2.60 -5.42
CA ALA A 7 20.95 -3.84 -5.15
C ALA A 7 22.41 -3.54 -4.80
N TRP A 8 22.89 -4.12 -3.70
CA TRP A 8 24.25 -3.93 -3.23
C TRP A 8 24.96 -5.28 -3.13
N THR A 9 26.11 -5.39 -3.79
CA THR A 9 27.01 -6.56 -3.72
C THR A 9 28.41 -6.21 -3.21
N GLY A 10 28.60 -4.97 -2.75
CA GLY A 10 29.87 -4.47 -2.25
C GLY A 10 30.04 -4.64 -0.74
N VAL A 11 31.07 -3.97 -0.21
CA VAL A 11 31.32 -3.88 1.25
C VAL A 11 30.26 -2.98 1.88
N VAL A 12 29.84 -3.28 3.10
CA VAL A 12 28.93 -2.39 3.85
C VAL A 12 29.64 -1.05 4.04
N PRO A 13 29.07 0.08 3.57
CA PRO A 13 29.66 1.39 3.77
C PRO A 13 29.85 1.68 5.26
N ASP A 14 30.96 2.33 5.61
CA ASP A 14 31.28 2.70 7.01
C ASP A 14 30.64 4.05 7.43
N ASP A 15 29.85 4.65 6.55
CA ASP A 15 29.03 5.82 6.86
C ASP A 15 27.61 5.42 7.30
N ARG A 16 26.94 6.33 8.03
CA ARG A 16 25.56 6.13 8.49
C ARG A 16 24.51 6.59 7.47
N ALA A 17 24.89 6.90 6.23
CA ALA A 17 23.96 7.37 5.21
C ALA A 17 23.21 6.21 4.55
N TRP A 18 23.72 4.98 4.67
CA TRP A 18 23.17 3.78 4.05
C TRP A 18 22.82 2.71 5.07
N LEU A 19 21.69 2.03 4.83
CA LEU A 19 21.36 0.78 5.49
C LEU A 19 21.52 -0.35 4.48
N VAL A 20 22.49 -1.23 4.71
CA VAL A 20 22.63 -2.47 3.92
C VAL A 20 21.87 -3.58 4.63
N GLN A 21 20.91 -4.18 3.94
CA GLN A 21 20.12 -5.29 4.47
C GLN A 21 20.12 -6.47 3.49
N ARG A 22 19.95 -7.69 4.02
CA ARG A 22 19.77 -8.89 3.20
C ARG A 22 18.49 -8.76 2.38
N ARG A 23 18.57 -9.07 1.09
CA ARG A 23 17.38 -9.17 0.24
C ARG A 23 16.51 -10.36 0.65
N VAL A 24 15.26 -10.09 0.98
CA VAL A 24 14.24 -11.09 1.30
C VAL A 24 13.39 -11.32 0.05
N ARG A 25 13.15 -12.59 -0.30
CA ARG A 25 12.30 -12.97 -1.44
C ARG A 25 10.88 -13.23 -0.95
N GLY A 26 9.88 -12.80 -1.72
CA GLY A 26 8.46 -13.07 -1.48
C GLY A 26 7.59 -11.88 -1.89
N ALA A 27 6.28 -12.05 -1.80
CA ALA A 27 5.34 -10.98 -2.09
C ALA A 27 5.29 -10.00 -0.90
N PRO A 28 5.60 -8.70 -1.11
CA PRO A 28 5.48 -7.72 -0.06
C PRO A 28 4.00 -7.53 0.33
N ARG A 29 3.74 -7.44 1.63
CA ARG A 29 2.43 -7.22 2.22
C ARG A 29 2.51 -6.11 3.25
N SER A 30 1.37 -5.54 3.62
CA SER A 30 1.25 -4.56 4.70
C SER A 30 0.07 -4.91 5.59
N VAL A 31 0.26 -4.82 6.91
CA VAL A 31 -0.82 -4.90 7.89
C VAL A 31 -1.10 -3.51 8.44
N ALA A 32 -2.37 -3.16 8.55
CA ALA A 32 -2.82 -1.92 9.16
C ALA A 32 -3.50 -2.20 10.51
N PHE A 33 -3.14 -1.41 11.51
CA PHE A 33 -3.70 -1.49 12.85
C PHE A 33 -3.80 -0.13 13.52
N VAL A 34 -4.74 0.00 14.46
CA VAL A 34 -4.82 1.14 15.38
C VAL A 34 -4.32 0.73 16.76
N ALA A 35 -3.60 1.60 17.43
CA ALA A 35 -3.03 1.37 18.76
C ALA A 35 -3.31 2.54 19.70
N ASN A 36 -3.30 2.27 21.01
CA ASN A 36 -3.51 3.26 22.06
C ASN A 36 -2.35 3.33 23.08
N GLY A 37 -1.19 2.79 22.71
CA GLY A 37 0.00 2.67 23.57
C GLY A 37 0.01 1.43 24.47
N ARG A 38 -1.09 0.65 24.53
CA ARG A 38 -1.18 -0.58 25.35
C ARG A 38 -1.71 -1.77 24.56
N GLU A 39 -2.69 -1.52 23.72
CA GLU A 39 -3.43 -2.48 22.91
C GLU A 39 -3.32 -2.10 21.43
N ALA A 40 -3.50 -3.10 20.58
CA ALA A 40 -3.51 -2.93 19.13
C ALA A 40 -4.70 -3.69 18.52
N LEU A 41 -5.34 -3.08 17.53
CA LEU A 41 -6.41 -3.67 16.74
C LEU A 41 -5.98 -3.71 15.27
N VAL A 42 -5.66 -4.90 14.79
CA VAL A 42 -5.42 -5.16 13.35
C VAL A 42 -6.76 -5.15 12.62
N PHE A 43 -6.87 -4.31 11.58
CA PHE A 43 -8.11 -4.16 10.82
C PHE A 43 -7.99 -4.47 9.32
N ALA A 44 -6.77 -4.47 8.75
CA ALA A 44 -6.59 -4.83 7.34
C ALA A 44 -5.24 -5.48 7.04
N VAL A 45 -5.24 -6.34 6.04
CA VAL A 45 -4.04 -6.93 5.43
C VAL A 45 -4.10 -6.66 3.93
N THR A 46 -2.97 -6.30 3.34
CA THR A 46 -2.90 -5.96 1.92
C THR A 46 -1.68 -6.59 1.26
N ARG A 47 -1.79 -6.98 -0.01
CA ARG A 47 -0.64 -7.28 -0.86
C ARG A 47 -0.17 -5.99 -1.52
N LEU A 48 1.12 -5.69 -1.42
CA LEU A 48 1.71 -4.52 -2.06
C LEU A 48 2.10 -4.85 -3.51
N LEU A 49 1.90 -3.88 -4.39
CA LEU A 49 2.33 -3.93 -5.80
C LEU A 49 3.70 -3.27 -6.01
N SER A 50 4.45 -3.00 -4.93
CA SER A 50 5.70 -2.25 -4.99
C SER A 50 6.69 -2.81 -6.02
N GLY A 51 7.13 -1.95 -6.95
CA GLY A 51 8.05 -2.29 -8.03
C GLY A 51 7.41 -3.04 -9.21
N ASP A 52 6.08 -3.15 -9.26
CA ASP A 52 5.40 -3.80 -10.37
C ASP A 52 5.56 -3.02 -11.68
N ARG A 53 6.33 -3.62 -12.60
CA ARG A 53 6.70 -3.02 -13.89
C ARG A 53 5.54 -2.92 -14.86
N ASN A 54 4.47 -3.69 -14.67
CA ASN A 54 3.30 -3.61 -15.54
C ASN A 54 2.59 -2.25 -15.42
N PHE A 55 2.81 -1.53 -14.31
CA PHE A 55 2.36 -0.14 -14.14
C PHE A 55 3.48 0.88 -14.35
N GLY A 56 4.65 0.48 -14.87
CA GLY A 56 5.78 1.37 -15.15
C GLY A 56 6.64 1.76 -13.94
N ALA A 57 6.43 1.14 -12.78
CA ALA A 57 7.08 1.57 -11.54
C ALA A 57 8.61 1.44 -11.58
N PRO A 58 9.36 2.46 -11.13
CA PRO A 58 10.81 2.38 -11.03
C PRO A 58 11.27 1.61 -9.77
N GLY A 59 12.19 0.66 -9.94
CA GLY A 59 12.84 -0.02 -8.82
C GLY A 59 11.84 -0.76 -7.93
N LEU A 60 11.75 -0.35 -6.65
CA LEU A 60 10.82 -0.88 -5.65
C LEU A 60 9.78 0.16 -5.22
N ALA A 61 9.56 1.21 -6.02
CA ALA A 61 8.59 2.26 -5.73
C ALA A 61 7.22 1.65 -5.40
N TYR A 62 6.52 2.25 -4.43
CA TYR A 62 5.16 1.83 -4.11
C TYR A 62 4.24 2.05 -5.32
N THR A 63 3.60 0.98 -5.78
CA THR A 63 2.79 0.98 -7.01
C THR A 63 1.31 0.77 -6.71
N GLY A 64 0.90 0.78 -5.44
CA GLY A 64 -0.45 0.45 -5.01
C GLY A 64 -0.52 -0.87 -4.23
N ASN A 65 -1.74 -1.36 -4.00
CA ASN A 65 -2.00 -2.55 -3.20
C ASN A 65 -3.36 -3.17 -3.50
N LEU A 66 -3.48 -4.45 -3.16
CA LEU A 66 -4.74 -5.20 -3.14
C LEU A 66 -5.11 -5.47 -1.68
N LEU A 67 -6.35 -5.16 -1.30
CA LEU A 67 -6.89 -5.48 0.02
C LEU A 67 -7.30 -6.95 0.07
N ASP A 68 -6.79 -7.68 1.06
CA ASP A 68 -7.15 -9.08 1.31
C ASP A 68 -8.37 -9.10 2.24
N PRO A 69 -9.59 -9.40 1.74
CA PRO A 69 -10.80 -9.36 2.56
C PRO A 69 -10.92 -10.57 3.50
N ALA A 70 -10.09 -11.61 3.30
CA ALA A 70 -10.16 -12.86 4.05
C ALA A 70 -8.76 -13.46 4.27
N PRO A 71 -7.87 -12.74 5.00
CA PRO A 71 -6.53 -13.25 5.27
C PRO A 71 -6.58 -14.54 6.08
N ASN A 72 -5.64 -15.45 5.81
CA ASN A 72 -5.52 -16.71 6.54
C ASN A 72 -5.45 -16.48 8.07
N ALA A 73 -6.16 -17.29 8.84
CA ALA A 73 -6.26 -17.13 10.30
C ALA A 73 -4.90 -17.22 11.02
N GLY A 74 -4.02 -18.13 10.60
CA GLY A 74 -2.68 -18.27 11.17
C GLY A 74 -1.81 -17.03 10.92
N LEU A 75 -1.89 -16.45 9.71
CA LEU A 75 -1.23 -15.18 9.39
C LEU A 75 -1.78 -14.05 10.27
N LEU A 76 -3.10 -13.95 10.40
CA LEU A 76 -3.74 -12.89 11.18
C LEU A 76 -3.33 -12.94 12.66
N ASP A 77 -3.20 -14.14 13.23
CA ASP A 77 -2.75 -14.31 14.62
C ASP A 77 -1.30 -13.90 14.82
N GLN A 78 -0.41 -14.21 13.85
CA GLN A 78 0.97 -13.72 13.87
C GLN A 78 1.02 -12.19 13.81
N LEU A 79 0.21 -11.56 12.95
CA LEU A 79 0.15 -10.11 12.79
C LEU A 79 -0.42 -9.41 14.03
N ARG A 80 -1.44 -9.98 14.69
CA ARG A 80 -1.98 -9.46 15.96
C ARG A 80 -0.93 -9.48 17.07
N ARG A 81 -0.17 -10.57 17.18
CA ARG A 81 0.94 -10.68 18.14
C ARG A 81 2.01 -9.65 17.83
N LEU A 82 2.41 -9.52 16.56
CA LEU A 82 3.38 -8.52 16.11
C LEU A 82 2.93 -7.09 16.46
N ALA A 83 1.69 -6.71 16.10
CA ALA A 83 1.15 -5.38 16.40
C ALA A 83 1.12 -5.09 17.90
N THR A 84 0.76 -6.08 18.73
CA THR A 84 0.77 -5.94 20.20
C THR A 84 2.18 -5.73 20.74
N ILE A 85 3.16 -6.52 20.26
CA ILE A 85 4.56 -6.38 20.66
C ILE A 85 5.07 -4.99 20.28
N LEU A 86 4.93 -4.60 19.01
CA LEU A 86 5.39 -3.29 18.53
C LEU A 86 4.74 -2.13 19.30
N THR A 87 3.45 -2.25 19.59
CA THR A 87 2.72 -1.23 20.37
C THR A 87 3.31 -1.05 21.76
N ARG A 88 3.60 -2.15 22.47
CA ARG A 88 4.13 -2.09 23.84
C ARG A 88 5.59 -1.69 23.90
N GLU A 89 6.41 -2.18 22.98
CA GLU A 89 7.85 -1.91 22.96
C GLU A 89 8.17 -0.48 22.51
N PHE A 90 7.41 0.05 21.54
CA PHE A 90 7.67 1.38 20.96
C PHE A 90 6.65 2.44 21.37
N GLY A 91 5.64 2.09 22.19
CA GLY A 91 4.58 3.02 22.61
C GLY A 91 3.73 3.52 21.45
N LEU A 92 3.44 2.67 20.45
CA LEU A 92 2.70 3.07 19.25
C LEU A 92 1.28 3.51 19.59
N VAL A 93 0.85 4.61 18.98
CA VAL A 93 -0.49 5.17 19.12
C VAL A 93 -1.07 5.52 17.75
N GLY A 94 -2.39 5.70 17.69
CA GLY A 94 -3.10 6.03 16.46
C GLY A 94 -2.97 4.93 15.40
N LEU A 95 -2.98 5.32 14.13
CA LEU A 95 -2.89 4.40 12.99
C LEU A 95 -1.43 4.06 12.68
N ASN A 96 -1.20 2.78 12.43
CA ASN A 96 0.11 2.20 12.19
C ASN A 96 0.03 1.18 11.05
N GLY A 97 1.07 1.13 10.24
CA GLY A 97 1.28 0.12 9.21
C GLY A 97 2.57 -0.66 9.46
N VAL A 98 2.60 -1.94 9.11
CA VAL A 98 3.84 -2.72 9.07
C VAL A 98 3.94 -3.41 7.74
N ASP A 99 5.01 -3.13 7.01
CA ASP A 99 5.32 -3.80 5.76
C ASP A 99 6.18 -5.02 6.05
N PHE A 100 5.82 -6.16 5.45
CA PHE A 100 6.43 -7.44 5.73
C PHE A 100 6.44 -8.34 4.49
N ILE A 101 7.28 -9.36 4.51
CA ILE A 101 7.18 -10.50 3.58
C ILE A 101 6.80 -11.72 4.40
N ALA A 102 5.72 -12.39 3.98
CA ALA A 102 5.33 -13.68 4.54
C ALA A 102 6.07 -14.81 3.81
N THR A 103 6.83 -15.60 4.57
CA THR A 103 7.47 -16.84 4.14
C THR A 103 7.05 -17.93 5.10
N ASP A 104 6.01 -18.71 4.78
CA ASP A 104 5.49 -19.76 5.68
C ASP A 104 6.64 -20.62 6.27
N PRO A 105 6.83 -20.66 7.60
CA PRO A 105 5.95 -20.18 8.69
C PRO A 105 6.31 -18.82 9.34
N ALA A 106 7.29 -18.10 8.80
CA ALA A 106 7.83 -16.86 9.35
C ALA A 106 7.33 -15.58 8.65
N LEU A 107 7.30 -14.48 9.40
CA LEU A 107 7.15 -13.11 8.88
C LEU A 107 8.48 -12.39 8.98
N THR A 108 8.93 -11.78 7.88
CA THR A 108 10.06 -10.86 7.90
C THR A 108 9.54 -9.43 7.81
N VAL A 109 9.66 -8.68 8.89
CA VAL A 109 9.32 -7.24 8.93
C VAL A 109 10.32 -6.45 8.11
N LEU A 110 9.81 -5.51 7.30
CA LEU A 110 10.60 -4.61 6.47
C LEU A 110 10.63 -3.19 7.05
N GLU A 111 9.46 -2.65 7.41
CA GLU A 111 9.32 -1.27 7.90
C GLU A 111 8.09 -1.15 8.82
N VAL A 112 8.20 -0.32 9.85
CA VAL A 112 7.08 0.11 10.69
C VAL A 112 6.76 1.57 10.32
N ASN A 113 5.50 1.84 9.98
CA ASN A 113 4.99 3.13 9.56
C ASN A 113 3.98 3.65 10.60
N PRO A 114 4.40 4.41 11.63
CA PRO A 114 3.51 4.92 12.69
C PRO A 114 2.70 6.13 12.22
N ARG A 115 1.91 5.96 11.15
CA ARG A 115 1.10 6.99 10.51
C ARG A 115 0.01 6.34 9.64
N TYR A 116 -0.94 7.15 9.19
CA TYR A 116 -1.80 6.77 8.06
C TYR A 116 -0.92 6.46 6.83
N SER A 117 -1.06 5.25 6.29
CA SER A 117 -0.36 4.80 5.08
C SER A 117 -1.32 4.72 3.90
N ALA A 118 -0.79 4.89 2.69
CA ALA A 118 -1.61 4.82 1.47
C ALA A 118 -2.34 3.46 1.32
N SER A 119 -1.81 2.38 1.91
CA SER A 119 -2.46 1.07 1.89
C SER A 119 -3.78 1.01 2.68
N MET A 120 -4.03 1.95 3.60
CA MET A 120 -5.23 2.00 4.44
C MET A 120 -6.47 2.53 3.71
N GLU A 121 -6.32 3.28 2.63
CA GLU A 121 -7.44 3.90 1.90
C GLU A 121 -8.48 2.85 1.45
N LEU A 122 -8.02 1.70 0.93
CA LEU A 122 -8.93 0.62 0.53
C LEU A 122 -9.65 0.00 1.73
N ALA A 123 -9.00 -0.06 2.89
CA ALA A 123 -9.61 -0.58 4.12
C ALA A 123 -10.68 0.37 4.66
N GLU A 124 -10.43 1.69 4.60
CA GLU A 124 -11.41 2.71 4.94
C GLU A 124 -12.68 2.57 4.10
N GLN A 125 -12.52 2.39 2.78
CA GLN A 125 -13.62 2.14 1.87
C GLN A 125 -14.35 0.82 2.16
N ALA A 126 -13.63 -0.29 2.30
CA ALA A 126 -14.22 -1.63 2.47
C ALA A 126 -14.94 -1.82 3.82
N LEU A 127 -14.43 -1.18 4.88
CA LEU A 127 -14.99 -1.29 6.22
C LEU A 127 -16.03 -0.19 6.50
N GLY A 128 -15.96 0.92 5.77
CA GLY A 128 -16.83 2.08 5.97
C GLY A 128 -16.68 2.67 7.38
N VAL A 129 -15.43 2.78 7.85
CA VAL A 129 -15.08 3.26 9.20
C VAL A 129 -14.32 4.58 9.15
N PRO A 130 -14.50 5.46 10.14
CA PRO A 130 -13.79 6.73 10.20
C PRO A 130 -12.36 6.53 10.74
N LEU A 131 -11.41 6.13 9.87
CA LEU A 131 -10.04 5.82 10.32
C LEU A 131 -9.37 7.03 10.97
N PHE A 132 -9.69 8.25 10.54
CA PHE A 132 -9.19 9.47 11.18
C PHE A 132 -9.65 9.60 12.64
N GLU A 133 -10.91 9.29 12.95
CA GLU A 133 -11.40 9.31 14.33
C GLU A 133 -10.70 8.24 15.17
N TRP A 134 -10.47 7.06 14.61
CA TRP A 134 -9.71 5.99 15.26
C TRP A 134 -8.27 6.41 15.54
N HIS A 135 -7.64 7.10 14.59
CA HIS A 135 -6.30 7.67 14.75
C HIS A 135 -6.25 8.60 15.96
N VAL A 136 -7.14 9.60 15.99
CA VAL A 136 -7.20 10.59 17.06
C VAL A 136 -7.49 9.93 18.41
N ALA A 137 -8.46 9.00 18.46
CA ALA A 137 -8.79 8.27 19.68
C ALA A 137 -7.58 7.47 20.21
N GLY A 138 -6.86 6.77 19.33
CA GLY A 138 -5.64 6.03 19.66
C GLY A 138 -4.53 6.95 20.19
N CYS A 139 -4.31 8.10 19.55
CA CYS A 139 -3.34 9.11 20.00
C CYS A 139 -3.65 9.65 21.41
N TYR A 140 -4.93 9.74 21.78
CA TYR A 140 -5.36 10.12 23.13
C TYR A 140 -5.43 8.94 24.11
N GLY A 141 -4.96 7.75 23.74
CA GLY A 141 -4.96 6.58 24.62
C GLY A 141 -6.36 6.05 24.96
N ARG A 142 -7.37 6.37 24.14
CA ARG A 142 -8.76 5.94 24.35
C ARG A 142 -8.91 4.43 24.04
N PRO A 143 -10.00 3.79 24.51
CA PRO A 143 -10.32 2.42 24.13
C PRO A 143 -10.40 2.26 22.61
N LEU A 144 -9.89 1.15 22.10
CA LEU A 144 -9.95 0.83 20.68
C LEU A 144 -11.39 0.47 20.27
N PRO A 145 -11.79 0.79 19.02
CA PRO A 145 -13.11 0.44 18.51
C PRO A 145 -13.26 -1.08 18.34
N PRO A 146 -14.49 -1.61 18.24
CA PRO A 146 -14.69 -2.99 17.83
C PRO A 146 -14.24 -3.19 16.37
N LEU A 147 -13.79 -4.41 16.04
CA LEU A 147 -13.47 -4.75 14.65
C LEU A 147 -14.76 -4.74 13.80
N PRO A 148 -14.84 -3.93 12.75
CA PRO A 148 -15.98 -3.93 11.84
C PRO A 148 -15.97 -5.19 10.98
N THR A 149 -17.15 -5.65 10.57
CA THR A 149 -17.30 -6.67 9.53
C THR A 149 -17.00 -6.02 8.17
N TYR A 150 -16.26 -6.72 7.32
CA TYR A 150 -16.10 -6.33 5.92
C TYR A 150 -17.47 -6.26 5.27
N ARG A 151 -17.79 -5.11 4.65
CA ARG A 151 -19.06 -4.94 3.93
C ARG A 151 -19.03 -5.62 2.57
N GLU A 152 -17.83 -5.75 2.01
CA GLU A 152 -17.57 -6.28 0.69
C GLU A 152 -16.85 -7.63 0.78
N SER A 153 -17.31 -8.61 0.00
CA SER A 153 -16.59 -9.87 -0.22
C SER A 153 -15.56 -9.78 -1.36
N GLN A 154 -15.56 -8.66 -2.10
CA GLN A 154 -14.67 -8.43 -3.23
C GLN A 154 -13.27 -8.00 -2.76
N VAL A 155 -12.27 -8.36 -3.57
CA VAL A 155 -10.93 -7.79 -3.46
C VAL A 155 -10.94 -6.41 -4.08
N LEU A 156 -10.67 -5.39 -3.27
CA LEU A 156 -10.43 -4.03 -3.74
C LEU A 156 -8.96 -3.85 -4.05
N GLY A 157 -8.66 -3.13 -5.11
CA GLY A 157 -7.29 -2.87 -5.54
C GLY A 157 -7.11 -1.46 -6.03
N LYS A 158 -5.89 -0.95 -5.87
CA LYS A 158 -5.44 0.27 -6.52
C LYS A 158 -4.04 0.12 -7.08
N ALA A 159 -3.77 0.84 -8.16
CA ALA A 159 -2.45 0.91 -8.76
C ALA A 159 -2.10 2.34 -9.20
N ILE A 160 -0.86 2.73 -8.98
CA ILE A 160 -0.31 3.99 -9.49
C ILE A 160 0.34 3.68 -10.83
N VAL A 161 -0.12 4.34 -11.89
CA VAL A 161 0.52 4.25 -13.22
C VAL A 161 1.66 5.25 -13.28
N TYR A 162 2.85 4.78 -13.64
CA TYR A 162 4.03 5.58 -13.86
C TYR A 162 4.30 5.72 -15.35
N ALA A 163 4.74 6.91 -15.77
CA ALA A 163 5.03 7.21 -17.16
C ALA A 163 6.19 6.36 -17.67
N GLY A 164 6.02 5.69 -18.81
CA GLY A 164 7.07 4.94 -19.51
C GLY A 164 8.07 5.89 -20.19
N ARG A 165 7.56 7.00 -20.72
CA ARG A 165 8.34 8.09 -21.33
C ARG A 165 7.89 9.47 -20.84
N ASP A 166 8.55 10.52 -21.31
CA ASP A 166 8.04 11.87 -21.11
C ASP A 166 6.71 12.02 -21.87
N VAL A 167 5.67 12.45 -21.16
CA VAL A 167 4.32 12.64 -21.68
C VAL A 167 3.85 14.06 -21.37
N THR A 168 3.06 14.64 -22.27
CA THR A 168 2.30 15.87 -22.02
C THR A 168 0.84 15.50 -22.12
N LEU A 169 0.09 15.76 -21.06
CA LEU A 169 -1.27 15.24 -20.96
C LEU A 169 -2.26 16.09 -21.74
N GLY A 170 -3.22 15.41 -22.36
CA GLY A 170 -4.37 16.03 -23.01
C GLY A 170 -5.37 16.59 -21.99
N ASP A 171 -6.65 16.57 -22.34
CA ASP A 171 -7.70 16.91 -21.38
C ASP A 171 -7.90 15.77 -20.38
N THR A 172 -7.67 16.05 -19.11
CA THR A 172 -7.82 15.10 -17.99
C THR A 172 -9.06 15.40 -17.13
N SER A 173 -9.89 16.36 -17.54
CA SER A 173 -10.98 16.89 -16.70
C SER A 173 -12.05 15.85 -16.35
N ASP A 174 -12.23 14.82 -17.20
CA ASP A 174 -13.21 13.75 -16.99
C ASP A 174 -12.64 12.54 -16.20
N TRP A 175 -11.33 12.50 -15.95
CA TRP A 175 -10.66 11.39 -15.25
C TRP A 175 -11.22 11.12 -13.85
N PRO A 176 -11.53 12.14 -13.01
CA PRO A 176 -12.14 11.89 -11.69
C PRO A 176 -13.50 11.22 -11.79
N ALA A 177 -14.31 11.57 -12.80
CA ALA A 177 -15.62 10.96 -13.04
C ALA A 177 -15.49 9.50 -13.50
N ARG A 178 -14.37 9.15 -14.14
CA ARG A 178 -13.96 7.76 -14.44
C ARG A 178 -13.31 7.03 -13.27
N GLY A 179 -13.32 7.61 -12.06
CA GLY A 179 -12.83 6.97 -10.84
C GLY A 179 -11.31 7.06 -10.63
N ARG A 180 -10.58 7.82 -11.45
CA ARG A 180 -9.14 8.06 -11.26
C ARG A 180 -8.90 9.03 -10.07
N ARG A 181 -7.75 8.91 -9.42
CA ARG A 181 -7.28 9.82 -8.36
C ARG A 181 -5.87 10.32 -8.67
N ASP A 182 -5.42 11.34 -7.94
CA ASP A 182 -4.16 12.03 -8.20
C ASP A 182 -4.08 12.51 -9.66
N VAL A 183 -5.17 13.09 -10.14
CA VAL A 183 -5.33 13.47 -11.55
C VAL A 183 -4.49 14.70 -11.86
N PRO A 184 -3.57 14.61 -12.83
CA PRO A 184 -2.72 15.72 -13.26
C PRO A 184 -3.51 16.77 -14.04
N HIS A 185 -3.00 17.99 -14.12
CA HIS A 185 -3.69 19.07 -14.83
C HIS A 185 -3.61 18.89 -16.36
N PRO A 186 -4.62 19.38 -17.12
CA PRO A 186 -4.53 19.40 -18.57
C PRO A 186 -3.28 20.14 -19.05
N GLY A 187 -2.54 19.56 -20.01
CA GLY A 187 -1.28 20.11 -20.52
C GLY A 187 -0.06 19.89 -19.63
N GLU A 188 -0.20 19.25 -18.46
CA GLU A 188 0.93 18.98 -17.57
C GLU A 188 1.94 18.02 -18.22
N ARG A 189 3.24 18.32 -18.08
CA ARG A 189 4.32 17.46 -18.55
C ARG A 189 4.79 16.56 -17.40
N ILE A 190 4.67 15.25 -17.59
CA ILE A 190 5.14 14.23 -16.67
C ILE A 190 6.37 13.57 -17.27
N ARG A 191 7.46 13.51 -16.50
CA ARG A 191 8.70 12.86 -16.93
C ARG A 191 8.58 11.33 -16.85
N ALA A 192 9.37 10.64 -17.66
CA ALA A 192 9.52 9.19 -17.54
C ALA A 192 9.80 8.78 -16.08
N ARG A 193 9.18 7.67 -15.65
CA ARG A 193 9.25 7.09 -14.31
C ARG A 193 8.60 7.90 -13.18
N HIS A 194 7.89 8.98 -13.49
CA HIS A 194 7.06 9.69 -12.52
C HIS A 194 5.62 9.17 -12.52
N PRO A 195 4.91 9.22 -11.38
CA PRO A 195 3.52 8.81 -11.31
C PRO A 195 2.64 9.73 -12.15
N ILE A 196 1.65 9.15 -12.82
CA ILE A 196 0.63 9.82 -13.64
C ILE A 196 -0.65 9.99 -12.82
N CYS A 197 -1.27 8.88 -12.42
CA CYS A 197 -2.49 8.88 -11.61
C CYS A 197 -2.67 7.53 -10.92
N THR A 198 -3.63 7.47 -9.99
CA THR A 198 -4.04 6.25 -9.30
C THR A 198 -5.33 5.68 -9.91
N LEU A 199 -5.32 4.40 -10.23
CA LEU A 199 -6.44 3.59 -10.71
C LEU A 199 -7.02 2.74 -9.58
N PHE A 200 -8.30 2.41 -9.67
CA PHE A 200 -9.01 1.55 -8.71
C PHE A 200 -9.76 0.45 -9.44
N ALA A 201 -9.82 -0.73 -8.83
CA ALA A 201 -10.63 -1.84 -9.33
C ALA A 201 -11.18 -2.69 -8.19
N ALA A 202 -12.18 -3.49 -8.51
CA ALA A 202 -12.67 -4.57 -7.66
C ALA A 202 -12.69 -5.88 -8.44
N GLY A 203 -12.50 -7.00 -7.77
CA GLY A 203 -12.57 -8.34 -8.37
C GLY A 203 -13.08 -9.37 -7.38
N THR A 204 -13.49 -10.54 -7.87
CA THR A 204 -13.96 -11.63 -6.99
C THR A 204 -12.82 -12.30 -6.22
N ASN A 205 -11.59 -12.13 -6.72
CA ASN A 205 -10.35 -12.61 -6.13
C ASN A 205 -9.18 -11.67 -6.52
N GLU A 206 -7.99 -11.90 -5.96
CA GLU A 206 -6.81 -11.08 -6.24
C GLU A 206 -6.43 -11.06 -7.74
N PRO A 207 -6.33 -12.20 -8.45
CA PRO A 207 -6.07 -12.21 -9.89
C PRO A 207 -7.03 -11.36 -10.72
N ASP A 208 -8.35 -11.47 -10.48
CA ASP A 208 -9.36 -10.72 -11.23
C ASP A 208 -9.22 -9.21 -11.00
N CYS A 209 -9.04 -8.80 -9.75
CA CYS A 209 -8.84 -7.40 -9.39
C CYS A 209 -7.57 -6.84 -10.04
N TYR A 210 -6.48 -7.62 -10.01
CA TYR A 210 -5.22 -7.25 -10.64
C TYR A 210 -5.34 -7.14 -12.17
N ALA A 211 -6.03 -8.08 -12.82
CA ALA A 211 -6.28 -8.05 -14.26
C ALA A 211 -7.11 -6.82 -14.67
N ALA A 212 -8.11 -6.44 -13.86
CA ALA A 212 -8.88 -5.22 -14.09
C ALA A 212 -8.04 -3.94 -13.96
N LEU A 213 -7.09 -3.88 -13.00
CA LEU A 213 -6.12 -2.78 -12.91
C LEU A 213 -5.21 -2.72 -14.15
N LEU A 214 -4.73 -3.87 -14.63
CA LEU A 214 -3.90 -3.94 -15.84
C LEU A 214 -4.64 -3.46 -17.08
N ALA A 215 -5.90 -3.87 -17.27
CA ALA A 215 -6.73 -3.42 -18.39
C ALA A 215 -6.89 -1.89 -18.37
N GLN A 216 -7.25 -1.31 -17.22
CA GLN A 216 -7.36 0.14 -17.08
C GLN A 216 -6.02 0.86 -17.31
N ALA A 217 -4.89 0.28 -16.89
CA ALA A 217 -3.58 0.85 -17.12
C ALA A 217 -3.21 0.83 -18.61
N ALA A 218 -3.54 -0.24 -19.34
CA ALA A 218 -3.35 -0.31 -20.78
C ALA A 218 -4.20 0.72 -21.52
N ASP A 219 -5.49 0.85 -21.16
CA ASP A 219 -6.39 1.86 -21.74
C ASP A 219 -5.86 3.27 -21.51
N LEU A 220 -5.39 3.56 -20.29
CA LEU A 220 -4.78 4.85 -19.96
C LEU A 220 -3.52 5.11 -20.78
N ARG A 221 -2.63 4.11 -20.93
CA ARG A 221 -1.40 4.25 -21.73
C ARG A 221 -1.71 4.58 -23.17
N CYS A 222 -2.67 3.89 -23.79
CA CYS A 222 -3.17 4.22 -25.13
C CYS A 222 -3.71 5.66 -25.20
N GLU A 223 -4.53 6.07 -24.22
CA GLU A 223 -5.13 7.41 -24.15
C GLU A 223 -4.07 8.53 -24.12
N ILE A 224 -2.97 8.33 -23.39
CA ILE A 224 -1.89 9.34 -23.25
C ILE A 224 -0.70 9.10 -24.19
N ASN A 225 -0.81 8.10 -25.08
CA ASN A 225 0.24 7.63 -25.98
C ASN A 225 1.52 7.13 -25.27
N ASP A 226 1.44 6.57 -24.06
CA ASP A 226 2.58 6.06 -23.26
C ASP A 226 2.82 4.55 -23.45
N ASP A 227 3.08 4.16 -24.71
CA ASP A 227 3.44 2.79 -25.11
C ASP A 227 4.84 2.35 -24.63
#